data_AF-A0A1B6LIP7-F1
#
_entry.id   AF-A0A1B6LIP7-F1
#
_cell.length_a   1.000
_cell.length_b   1.000
_cell.length_c   1.000
_cell.angle_alpha   90.00
_cell.angle_beta   90.00
_cell.angle_gamma   90.00
#
_symmetry.space_group_name_H-M   'P 1'
#
loop_
_entity.id
_entity.type
_entity.pdbx_description
1 polymer ?
#
loop_
_entity_poly.entity_id
_entity_poly.type
_entity_poly.pdbx_seq_one_letter_code
_entity_poly.pdbx_strand_id
1 'polypeptide(L)'
;MGRFIRSALQTLHKVSSKAREHNYFLGGVTHEWVTYYEQRIESERSCLNEWHAMDSLESRRPPSPDSLRSKPCEREATLTLVRSSLKEIMMSVDLDEVTSKQVRTRLEEVLDMDLGEYKSFIDQEMLVIL
;
A
#
# COMPACT_ATOMS: atom_id res chain seq x y z
N MET A 1 14.73 24.61 1.30
CA MET A 1 13.58 23.93 1.96
C MET A 1 12.61 24.86 2.71
N GLY A 2 13.06 25.84 3.51
CA GLY A 2 12.17 26.58 4.46
C GLY A 2 11.12 27.55 3.89
N ARG A 3 11.22 28.03 2.64
CA ARG A 3 10.23 28.97 2.07
C ARG A 3 8.94 28.29 1.58
N PHE A 4 9.04 27.05 1.07
CA PHE A 4 7.87 26.29 0.61
C PHE A 4 6.96 25.86 1.76
N ILE A 5 7.53 25.49 2.91
CA ILE A 5 6.77 25.11 4.11
C ILE A 5 5.94 26.29 4.65
N ARG A 6 6.53 27.49 4.66
CA ARG A 6 5.83 28.73 5.05
C ARG A 6 4.68 29.07 4.10
N SER A 7 4.89 28.92 2.80
CA SER A 7 3.84 29.15 1.80
C SER A 7 2.71 28.12 1.89
N ALA A 8 3.03 26.84 2.11
CA ALA A 8 2.03 25.78 2.27
C ALA A 8 1.16 26.01 3.51
N LEU A 9 1.78 26.38 4.64
CA LEU A 9 1.06 26.67 5.88
C LEU A 9 0.12 27.88 5.75
N GLN A 10 0.56 28.94 5.07
CA GLN A 10 -0.28 30.11 4.80
C GLN A 10 -1.48 29.77 3.90
N THR A 11 -1.26 28.97 2.85
CA THR A 11 -2.34 28.50 1.98
C THR A 11 -3.34 27.65 2.76
N LEU A 12 -2.86 26.72 3.58
CA LEU A 12 -3.72 25.88 4.43
C LEU A 12 -4.56 26.75 5.36
N HIS A 13 -3.93 27.70 6.07
CA HIS A 13 -4.63 28.62 6.96
C HIS A 13 -5.72 29.43 6.23
N LYS A 14 -5.42 29.93 5.04
CA LYS A 14 -6.39 30.67 4.20
C LYS A 14 -7.60 29.79 3.82
N VAL A 15 -7.35 28.57 3.38
CA VAL A 15 -8.43 27.63 3.00
C VAL A 15 -9.24 27.20 4.22
N SER A 16 -8.60 26.91 5.35
CA SER A 16 -9.30 26.58 6.60
C SER A 16 -10.15 27.73 7.13
N SER A 17 -9.68 28.98 7.03
CA SER A 17 -10.45 30.16 7.41
C SER A 17 -11.70 30.30 6.53
N LYS A 18 -11.55 30.12 5.22
CA LYS A 18 -12.68 30.18 4.27
C LYS A 18 -13.68 29.04 4.52
N ALA A 19 -13.19 27.84 4.81
CA ALA A 19 -14.03 26.70 5.14
C ALA A 19 -14.85 26.92 6.42
N ARG A 20 -14.25 27.55 7.43
CA ARG A 20 -14.96 27.90 8.67
C ARG A 20 -16.01 28.97 8.46
N GLU A 21 -15.70 30.02 7.69
CA GLU A 21 -16.63 31.09 7.35
C GLU A 21 -17.87 30.58 6.60
N HIS A 22 -17.71 29.59 5.72
CA HIS A 22 -18.78 29.01 4.92
C HIS A 22 -19.38 27.74 5.54
N ASN A 23 -19.03 27.42 6.79
CA ASN A 23 -19.48 26.23 7.52
C ASN A 23 -19.28 24.90 6.76
N TYR A 24 -18.16 24.75 6.05
CA TYR A 24 -17.75 23.49 5.41
C TYR A 24 -17.18 22.51 6.44
N PHE A 25 -17.97 22.15 7.44
CA PHE A 25 -17.66 21.14 8.45
C PHE A 25 -18.89 20.24 8.68
N LEU A 26 -18.66 19.09 9.31
CA LEU A 26 -19.73 18.15 9.71
C LEU A 26 -20.72 18.88 10.63
N GLY A 27 -21.97 19.03 10.18
CA GLY A 27 -23.02 19.77 10.89
C GLY A 27 -23.31 21.19 10.35
N GLY A 28 -22.57 21.66 9.34
CA GLY A 28 -22.95 22.86 8.58
C GLY A 28 -24.01 22.59 7.52
N VAL A 29 -24.62 23.66 6.98
CA VAL A 29 -25.68 23.61 5.94
C VAL A 29 -25.30 22.84 4.68
N THR A 30 -24.01 22.65 4.38
CA THR A 30 -23.57 21.87 3.20
C THR A 30 -23.78 20.37 3.32
N HIS A 31 -24.04 19.85 4.53
CA HIS A 31 -24.23 18.43 4.79
C HIS A 31 -25.68 18.11 5.20
N GLU A 32 -26.63 19.03 5.01
CA GLU A 32 -28.05 18.81 5.33
C GLU A 32 -28.64 17.59 4.61
N TRP A 33 -28.16 17.31 3.39
CA TRP A 33 -28.51 16.09 2.64
C TRP A 33 -28.08 14.80 3.36
N VAL A 34 -26.99 14.82 4.13
CA VAL A 34 -26.53 13.65 4.92
C VAL A 34 -27.61 13.27 5.92
N THR A 35 -28.09 14.22 6.71
CA THR A 35 -29.17 14.00 7.67
C THR A 35 -30.48 13.59 6.99
N TYR A 36 -30.78 14.19 5.83
CA TYR A 36 -31.97 13.83 5.04
C TYR A 36 -31.98 12.34 4.61
N TYR A 37 -30.83 11.81 4.19
CA TYR A 37 -30.68 10.42 3.77
C TYR A 37 -30.50 9.46 4.95
N GLU A 38 -29.79 9.85 6.01
CA GLU A 38 -29.65 9.06 7.24
C GLU A 38 -31.01 8.73 7.87
N GLN A 39 -31.96 9.66 7.82
CA GLN A 39 -33.33 9.45 8.31
C GLN A 39 -34.18 8.54 7.41
N ARG A 40 -33.70 8.24 6.19
CA ARG A 40 -34.42 7.48 5.16
C ARG A 40 -33.73 6.16 4.82
N ILE A 41 -33.05 5.57 5.79
CA ILE A 41 -32.49 4.24 5.64
C ILE A 41 -33.61 3.21 5.81
N GLU A 42 -34.15 2.73 4.70
CA GLU A 42 -35.20 1.70 4.65
C GLU A 42 -34.63 0.27 4.54
N SER A 43 -33.32 0.14 4.39
CA SER A 43 -32.65 -1.16 4.22
C SER A 43 -32.78 -2.04 5.46
N GLU A 44 -32.86 -3.36 5.24
CA GLU A 44 -32.93 -4.34 6.32
C GLU A 44 -31.69 -4.29 7.22
N ARG A 45 -31.87 -4.67 8.49
CA ARG A 45 -30.80 -4.64 9.48
C ARG A 45 -29.63 -5.57 9.12
N SER A 46 -29.92 -6.68 8.45
CA SER A 46 -28.93 -7.62 7.90
C SER A 46 -27.99 -6.93 6.90
N CYS A 47 -28.55 -6.21 5.91
CA CYS A 47 -27.79 -5.46 4.90
C CYS A 47 -26.96 -4.34 5.52
N LEU A 48 -27.50 -3.63 6.52
CA LEU A 48 -26.75 -2.58 7.22
C LEU A 48 -25.59 -3.15 8.04
N ASN A 49 -25.82 -4.27 8.74
CA ASN A 49 -24.78 -4.93 9.52
C ASN A 49 -23.65 -5.44 8.60
N GLU A 50 -23.99 -6.00 7.45
CA GLU A 50 -23.02 -6.41 6.44
C GLU A 50 -22.23 -5.20 5.93
N TRP A 51 -22.91 -4.11 5.57
CA TRP A 51 -22.26 -2.86 5.15
C TRP A 51 -21.33 -2.27 6.22
N HIS A 52 -21.72 -2.29 7.49
CA HIS A 52 -20.89 -1.81 8.60
C HIS A 52 -19.72 -2.76 8.93
N ALA A 53 -19.86 -4.06 8.62
CA ALA A 53 -18.82 -5.07 8.78
C ALA A 53 -17.85 -5.16 7.59
N MET A 54 -18.25 -4.63 6.43
CA MET A 54 -17.36 -4.41 5.30
C MET A 54 -16.39 -3.29 5.66
N ASP A 55 -15.19 -3.66 6.11
CA ASP A 55 -14.06 -2.74 6.12
C ASP A 55 -13.93 -2.15 4.71
N SER A 56 -13.77 -0.83 4.64
CA SER A 56 -13.99 -0.02 3.43
C SER A 56 -13.57 -0.77 2.17
N LEU A 57 -14.47 -0.95 1.20
CA LEU A 57 -14.15 -1.49 -0.13
C LEU A 57 -12.89 -0.78 -0.64
N GLU A 58 -11.72 -1.43 -0.49
CA GLU A 58 -10.47 -0.93 -1.01
C GLU A 58 -10.66 -0.81 -2.51
N SER A 59 -10.79 0.43 -2.97
CA SER A 59 -10.83 0.74 -4.40
C SER A 59 -9.57 0.14 -5.01
N ARG A 60 -9.72 -0.92 -5.80
CA ARG A 60 -8.66 -1.52 -6.62
C ARG A 60 -8.21 -0.58 -7.75
N ARG A 61 -8.10 0.72 -7.48
CA ARG A 61 -7.34 1.61 -8.35
C ARG A 61 -5.89 1.12 -8.26
N PRO A 62 -5.17 0.95 -9.38
CA PRO A 62 -3.72 0.77 -9.31
C PRO A 62 -3.16 1.89 -8.43
N PRO A 63 -2.24 1.60 -7.50
CA PRO A 63 -1.72 2.61 -6.60
C PRO A 63 -1.16 3.76 -7.44
N SER A 64 -1.64 4.98 -7.17
CA SER A 64 -0.99 6.18 -7.70
C SER A 64 0.42 6.24 -7.10
N PRO A 65 1.45 6.70 -7.84
CA PRO A 65 2.83 6.59 -7.39
C PRO A 65 3.02 7.30 -6.04
N ASP A 66 3.27 6.47 -5.02
CA ASP A 66 3.28 6.79 -3.61
C ASP A 66 4.39 7.79 -3.28
N SER A 67 4.03 9.05 -3.01
CA SER A 67 4.91 9.97 -2.28
C SER A 67 4.70 9.91 -0.76
N LEU A 68 3.83 9.03 -0.24
CA LEU A 68 3.44 9.02 1.18
C LEU A 68 3.37 7.64 1.86
N ARG A 69 3.73 6.53 1.20
CA ARG A 69 3.94 5.24 1.89
C ARG A 69 5.33 5.18 2.50
N SER A 70 5.61 6.09 3.44
CA SER A 70 6.84 6.11 4.22
C SER A 70 6.90 4.89 5.13
N LYS A 71 8.00 4.13 4.98
CA LYS A 71 8.36 2.86 5.63
C LYS A 71 7.73 1.62 4.97
N PRO A 72 8.43 0.97 4.03
CA PRO A 72 8.21 -0.45 3.81
C PRO A 72 8.36 -1.14 5.17
N CYS A 73 7.46 -2.08 5.48
CA CYS A 73 7.73 -3.02 6.57
C CYS A 73 9.11 -3.64 6.28
N GLU A 74 9.99 -3.78 7.27
CA GLU A 74 11.36 -4.30 7.07
C GLU A 74 11.34 -5.60 6.25
N ARG A 75 10.31 -6.43 6.47
CA ARG A 75 10.01 -7.64 5.69
C ARG A 75 9.72 -7.38 4.21
N GLU A 76 8.95 -6.36 3.87
CA GLU A 76 8.61 -6.01 2.47
C GLU A 76 9.83 -5.47 1.72
N ALA A 77 10.70 -4.71 2.40
CA ALA A 77 12.00 -4.33 1.87
C ALA A 77 12.88 -5.55 1.60
N THR A 78 12.97 -6.50 2.53
CA THR A 78 13.71 -7.76 2.35
C THR A 78 13.15 -8.58 1.20
N LEU A 79 11.83 -8.74 1.09
CA LEU A 79 11.19 -9.47 -0.02
C LEU A 79 11.49 -8.82 -1.38
N THR A 80 11.49 -7.49 -1.43
CA THR A 80 11.82 -6.75 -2.65
C THR A 80 13.27 -6.98 -3.06
N LEU A 81 14.19 -6.92 -2.09
CA LEU A 81 15.62 -7.18 -2.30
C LEU A 81 15.86 -8.63 -2.77
N VAL A 82 15.28 -9.61 -2.07
CA VAL A 82 15.33 -11.04 -2.41
C VAL A 82 14.83 -11.27 -3.84
N ARG A 83 13.68 -10.67 -4.22
CA ARG A 83 13.14 -10.79 -5.57
C ARG A 83 14.09 -10.20 -6.62
N SER A 84 14.65 -9.01 -6.40
CA SER A 84 15.57 -8.39 -7.36
C SER A 84 16.83 -9.23 -7.56
N SER A 85 17.47 -9.68 -6.47
CA SER A 85 18.69 -10.47 -6.54
C SER A 85 18.44 -11.88 -7.11
N LEU A 86 17.30 -12.51 -6.79
CA LEU A 86 16.90 -13.78 -7.38
C LEU A 86 16.76 -13.67 -8.90
N LYS A 87 16.11 -12.59 -9.38
CA LYS A 87 15.95 -12.33 -10.80
C LYS A 87 17.30 -12.14 -11.50
N GLU A 88 18.20 -11.37 -10.92
CA GLU A 88 19.55 -11.18 -11.48
C GLU A 88 20.33 -12.50 -11.55
N ILE A 89 20.26 -13.33 -10.51
CA ILE A 89 20.90 -14.65 -10.51
C ILE A 89 20.31 -15.51 -11.62
N MET A 90 18.98 -15.60 -11.72
CA MET A 90 18.30 -16.40 -12.73
C MET A 90 18.58 -15.92 -14.16
N MET A 91 18.81 -14.62 -14.37
CA MET A 91 19.24 -14.09 -15.67
C MET A 91 20.73 -14.35 -15.98
N SER A 92 21.55 -14.64 -14.97
CA SER A 92 22.99 -14.85 -15.13
C SER A 92 23.42 -16.31 -15.27
N VAL A 93 22.53 -17.25 -14.94
CA VAL A 93 22.79 -18.70 -14.97
C VAL A 93 22.05 -19.35 -16.12
N ASP A 94 22.56 -20.50 -16.56
CA ASP A 94 21.80 -21.38 -17.45
C ASP A 94 20.70 -22.09 -16.65
N LEU A 95 19.44 -21.86 -17.02
CA LEU A 95 18.28 -22.39 -16.32
C LEU A 95 18.10 -23.90 -16.52
N ASP A 96 18.70 -24.48 -17.56
CA ASP A 96 18.60 -25.91 -17.85
C ASP A 96 19.59 -26.76 -17.02
N GLU A 97 20.68 -26.16 -16.53
CA GLU A 97 21.72 -26.85 -15.75
C GLU A 97 21.70 -26.49 -14.25
N VAL A 98 20.99 -25.41 -13.86
CA VAL A 98 20.97 -24.94 -12.47
C VAL A 98 19.90 -25.65 -11.63
N THR A 99 20.28 -26.06 -10.42
CA THR A 99 19.34 -26.62 -9.45
C THR A 99 18.78 -25.54 -8.52
N SER A 100 17.54 -25.71 -8.04
CA SER A 100 16.92 -24.82 -7.05
C SER A 100 17.73 -24.70 -5.75
N LYS A 101 18.54 -25.71 -5.41
CA LYS A 101 19.47 -25.65 -4.29
C LYS A 101 20.64 -24.68 -4.57
N GLN A 102 21.24 -24.75 -5.75
CA GLN A 102 22.34 -23.85 -6.14
C GLN A 102 21.89 -22.40 -6.23
N VAL A 103 20.69 -22.14 -6.76
CA VAL A 103 20.12 -20.78 -6.82
C VAL A 103 19.96 -20.19 -5.41
N ARG A 104 19.42 -20.97 -4.45
CA ARG A 104 19.26 -20.53 -3.06
C ARG A 104 20.59 -20.26 -2.36
N THR A 105 21.55 -21.17 -2.47
CA THR A 105 22.87 -20.99 -1.86
C THR A 105 23.55 -19.73 -2.38
N ARG A 106 23.52 -19.50 -3.70
CA ARG A 106 24.10 -18.30 -4.30
C ARG A 106 23.35 -17.02 -3.88
N LEU A 107 22.04 -17.08 -3.69
CA LEU A 107 21.25 -15.95 -3.24
C LEU A 107 21.58 -15.56 -1.79
N GLU A 108 21.76 -16.54 -0.90
CA GLU A 108 22.21 -16.31 0.47
C GLU A 108 23.63 -15.73 0.52
N GLU A 109 24.54 -16.22 -0.33
CA GLU A 109 25.90 -15.69 -0.47
C GLU A 109 25.92 -14.23 -0.96
N VAL A 110 25.05 -13.88 -1.92
CA VAL A 110 24.98 -12.52 -2.48
C VAL A 110 24.40 -11.53 -1.47
N LEU A 111 23.42 -11.97 -0.67
CA LEU A 111 22.73 -11.11 0.30
C LEU A 111 23.37 -11.14 1.71
N ASP A 112 24.33 -12.04 1.95
CA ASP A 112 24.99 -12.29 3.25
C ASP A 112 23.99 -12.43 4.41
N MET A 113 22.90 -13.18 4.16
CA MET A 113 21.82 -13.40 5.14
C MET A 113 21.21 -14.79 5.01
N ASP A 114 20.72 -15.33 6.13
CA ASP A 114 19.94 -16.57 6.15
C ASP A 114 18.54 -16.33 5.55
N LEU A 115 18.18 -17.08 4.52
CA LEU A 115 16.89 -16.97 3.84
C LEU A 115 15.96 -18.15 4.17
N GLY A 116 16.19 -18.86 5.28
CA GLY A 116 15.43 -20.05 5.67
C GLY A 116 13.92 -19.80 5.77
N GLU A 117 13.52 -18.65 6.34
CA GLU A 117 12.11 -18.25 6.48
C GLU A 117 11.45 -17.85 5.15
N TYR A 118 12.25 -17.52 4.13
CA TYR A 118 11.78 -17.09 2.81
C TYR A 118 11.80 -18.21 1.77
N LYS A 119 12.13 -19.45 2.17
CA LYS A 119 12.24 -20.60 1.27
C LYS A 119 11.00 -20.81 0.39
N SER A 120 9.80 -20.75 0.97
CA SER A 120 8.55 -20.91 0.22
C SER A 120 8.32 -19.80 -0.79
N PHE A 121 8.69 -18.56 -0.44
CA PHE A 121 8.62 -17.41 -1.33
C PHE A 121 9.62 -17.54 -2.48
N ILE A 122 10.86 -17.94 -2.21
CA ILE A 122 11.90 -18.14 -3.23
C ILE A 122 11.51 -19.27 -4.19
N ASP A 123 11.01 -20.40 -3.68
CA ASP A 123 10.54 -21.52 -4.50
C ASP A 123 9.37 -21.10 -5.41
N GLN A 124 8.45 -20.25 -4.93
CA GLN A 124 7.38 -19.69 -5.74
C GLN A 124 7.89 -18.68 -6.78
N GLU A 125 8.74 -17.73 -6.41
CA GLU A 125 9.27 -16.72 -7.33
C GLU A 125 10.15 -17.34 -8.42
N MET A 126 10.90 -18.40 -8.10
CA MET A 126 11.64 -19.18 -9.12
C MET A 126 10.71 -19.73 -10.20
N LEU A 127 9.47 -20.14 -9.88
CA LEU A 127 8.51 -20.60 -10.89
C LEU A 127 7.88 -19.46 -11.71
N VAL A 128 7.82 -18.25 -11.15
CA VAL A 128 7.20 -17.08 -11.78
C VAL A 128 8.18 -16.34 -12.69
N ILE A 129 9.48 -16.37 -12.37
CA ILE A 129 10.53 -15.69 -13.13
C ILE A 129 10.96 -16.50 -14.38
N LEU A 130 10.69 -17.82 -14.40
CA LEU A 130 10.81 -18.70 -15.57
C LEU A 130 9.71 -18.42 -16.61
#